data_AF-A0AAD1B994-F1
#
_entry.id   AF-A0AAD1B994-F1
#
_cell.length_a   1.000
_cell.length_b   1.000
_cell.length_c   1.000
_cell.angle_alpha   90.00
_cell.angle_beta   90.00
_cell.angle_gamma   90.00
#
_symmetry.space_group_name_H-M   'P 1'
#
loop_
_entity.id
_entity.type
_entity.pdbx_description
1 polymer ?
#
loop_
_entity_poly.entity_id
_entity_poly.type
_entity_poly.pdbx_seq_one_letter_code
_entity_poly.pdbx_strand_id
1 'polypeptide(L)'
;MKTKTVYQTDQFGLYIGPVTADESPLEPGVWLIPGGCVEVEPPAPGQHQVPHWNGKRWQLVRSFQGLTAYSTATGEPLQIHQVGELPSGYTLSVPGPGQVWRNGEWVDDIPVLLKRRHAECTLQVNAACEAAITGGFWSSALGAPHKYSSQLDDQLNLTGVILAGLDTLYACRDQAGAKEFRAHTVEQIRKVGDDFTVFKLQPLQRANVLKQRLDQALASGDLVALEAVTWESAEP
;
A
#
# COMPACT_ATOMS: atom_id res chain seq x y z
N MET A 1 -14.07 42.38 48.57
CA MET A 1 -13.51 43.03 47.38
C MET A 1 -14.45 42.73 46.22
N LYS A 2 -14.85 43.74 45.46
CA LYS A 2 -15.64 43.53 44.24
C LYS A 2 -14.70 43.23 43.08
N THR A 3 -15.13 42.34 42.20
CA THR A 3 -14.35 41.90 41.05
C THR A 3 -15.18 42.01 39.77
N LYS A 4 -14.50 42.17 38.64
CA LYS A 4 -15.09 42.20 37.31
C LYS A 4 -14.29 41.30 36.36
N THR A 5 -14.98 40.57 35.49
CA THR A 5 -14.33 39.82 34.41
C THR A 5 -13.92 40.76 33.28
N VAL A 6 -12.67 40.65 32.87
CA VAL A 6 -12.06 41.33 31.72
C VAL A 6 -11.39 40.29 30.83
N TYR A 7 -11.02 40.64 29.61
CA TYR A 7 -10.60 39.67 28.59
C TYR A 7 -9.21 40.02 28.08
N GLN A 8 -8.24 39.14 28.36
CA GLN A 8 -6.85 39.34 27.98
C GLN A 8 -6.63 39.08 26.50
N THR A 9 -5.85 39.95 25.85
CA THR A 9 -5.28 39.71 24.53
C THR A 9 -3.78 39.48 24.59
N ASP A 10 -3.24 38.80 23.59
CA ASP A 10 -1.80 38.80 23.34
C ASP A 10 -1.33 40.14 22.74
N GLN A 11 -0.04 40.23 22.42
CA GLN A 11 0.56 41.42 21.80
C GLN A 11 0.01 41.74 20.39
N PHE A 12 -0.65 40.78 19.75
CA PHE A 12 -1.27 40.92 18.44
C PHE A 12 -2.79 41.13 18.54
N GLY A 13 -3.36 41.24 19.74
CA GLY A 13 -4.80 41.41 19.96
C GLY A 13 -5.61 40.11 19.92
N LEU A 14 -4.98 38.94 19.86
CA LEU A 14 -5.68 37.65 19.90
C LEU A 14 -6.14 37.33 21.31
N TYR A 15 -7.37 36.84 21.46
CA TYR A 15 -7.92 36.48 22.75
C TYR A 15 -7.14 35.33 23.41
N ILE A 16 -6.69 35.55 24.65
CA ILE A 16 -6.03 34.53 25.48
C ILE A 16 -7.04 33.86 26.42
N GLY A 17 -7.86 34.66 27.12
CA GLY A 17 -8.76 34.13 28.14
C GLY A 17 -9.39 35.22 29.03
N PRO A 18 -10.37 34.85 29.88
CA PRO A 18 -10.92 35.76 30.86
C PRO A 18 -9.97 35.92 32.05
N VAL A 19 -9.92 37.12 32.60
CA VAL A 19 -9.09 37.51 33.76
C VAL A 19 -9.96 38.35 34.70
N THR A 20 -9.57 38.42 35.98
CA THR A 20 -10.28 39.22 36.97
C THR A 20 -9.59 40.57 37.16
N ALA A 21 -10.38 41.64 37.17
CA ALA A 21 -9.97 42.98 37.58
C ALA A 21 -10.63 43.33 38.92
N ASP A 22 -9.83 43.87 39.84
CA ASP A 22 -10.31 44.32 41.15
C ASP A 22 -10.77 45.78 41.09
N GLU A 23 -11.75 46.13 41.91
CA GLU A 23 -12.13 47.52 42.14
C GLU A 23 -11.00 48.27 42.88
N SER A 24 -10.74 49.51 42.48
CA SER A 24 -9.75 50.37 43.12
C SER A 24 -10.13 50.59 44.59
N PRO A 25 -9.23 50.34 45.55
CA PRO A 25 -9.50 50.59 46.96
C PRO A 25 -9.57 52.09 47.29
N LEU A 26 -9.11 52.96 46.38
CA LEU A 26 -9.06 54.41 46.56
C LEU A 26 -10.22 55.12 45.86
N GLU A 27 -10.77 54.53 44.81
CA GLU A 27 -11.77 55.15 43.93
C GLU A 27 -12.92 54.17 43.66
N PRO A 28 -14.00 54.21 44.45
CA PRO A 28 -15.16 53.35 44.24
C PRO A 28 -15.72 53.50 42.82
N GLY A 29 -15.95 52.38 42.13
CA GLY A 29 -16.41 52.32 40.74
C GLY A 29 -15.30 52.33 39.68
N VAL A 30 -14.04 52.57 40.04
CA VAL A 30 -12.88 52.47 39.12
C VAL A 30 -12.29 51.08 39.20
N TRP A 31 -12.02 50.44 38.05
CA TRP A 31 -11.50 49.07 37.97
C TRP A 31 -10.03 49.07 37.55
N LEU A 32 -9.22 48.25 38.22
CA LEU A 32 -7.80 48.08 37.92
C LEU A 32 -7.64 47.07 36.77
N ILE A 33 -7.82 47.53 35.54
CA ILE A 33 -7.72 46.68 34.34
C ILE A 33 -6.26 46.32 34.07
N PRO A 34 -5.88 45.03 34.05
CA PRO A 34 -4.55 44.61 33.67
C PRO A 34 -4.17 45.04 32.25
N GLY A 35 -2.89 45.25 31.99
CA GLY A 35 -2.39 45.62 30.66
C GLY A 35 -2.76 44.58 29.60
N GLY A 36 -3.31 45.04 28.47
CA GLY A 36 -3.76 44.15 27.39
C GLY A 36 -5.11 43.46 27.64
N CYS A 37 -5.83 43.84 28.70
CA CYS A 37 -7.23 43.42 28.89
C CYS A 37 -8.21 44.41 28.27
N VAL A 38 -9.32 43.89 27.76
CA VAL A 38 -10.48 44.68 27.34
C VAL A 38 -11.72 44.26 28.14
N GLU A 39 -12.64 45.18 28.37
CA GLU A 39 -13.83 44.92 29.18
C GLU A 39 -15.00 44.31 28.38
N VAL A 40 -14.92 44.38 27.05
CA VAL A 40 -15.96 43.85 26.15
C VAL A 40 -15.76 42.35 26.01
N GLU A 41 -16.81 41.57 26.19
CA GLU A 41 -16.78 40.10 26.03
C GLU A 41 -16.55 39.69 24.57
N PRO A 42 -15.63 38.74 24.30
CA PRO A 42 -15.42 38.23 22.95
C PRO A 42 -16.64 37.43 22.47
N PRO A 43 -16.97 37.49 21.17
CA PRO A 43 -17.96 36.59 20.59
C PRO A 43 -17.47 35.15 20.67
N ALA A 44 -18.41 34.21 20.82
CA ALA A 44 -18.09 32.78 20.76
C ALA A 44 -17.51 32.44 19.37
N PRO A 45 -16.29 31.87 19.27
CA PRO A 45 -15.72 31.50 17.99
C PRO A 45 -16.44 30.29 17.38
N GLY A 46 -16.64 30.32 16.07
CA GLY A 46 -16.99 29.14 15.30
C GLY A 46 -15.78 28.23 15.04
N GLN A 47 -15.99 27.17 14.26
CA GLN A 47 -14.91 26.26 13.88
C GLN A 47 -13.82 27.00 13.09
N HIS A 48 -12.56 26.80 13.47
CA HIS A 48 -11.39 27.44 12.84
C HIS A 48 -11.45 28.97 12.88
N GLN A 49 -11.93 29.53 13.98
CA GLN A 49 -11.96 30.97 14.23
C GLN A 49 -11.39 31.30 15.60
N VAL A 50 -10.85 32.51 15.72
CA VAL A 50 -10.37 33.07 16.98
C VAL A 50 -10.84 34.53 17.10
N PRO A 51 -11.27 34.99 18.29
CA PRO A 51 -11.54 36.40 18.51
C PRO A 51 -10.25 37.23 18.49
N HIS A 52 -10.26 38.30 17.70
CA HIS A 52 -9.17 39.25 17.54
C HIS A 52 -9.68 40.66 17.83
N TRP A 53 -9.03 41.37 18.75
CA TRP A 53 -9.33 42.74 19.12
C TRP A 53 -8.61 43.71 18.20
N ASN A 54 -9.36 44.47 17.39
CA ASN A 54 -8.78 45.42 16.45
C ASN A 54 -8.49 46.81 17.04
N GLY A 55 -8.50 46.94 18.37
CA GLY A 55 -8.39 48.22 19.08
C GLY A 55 -9.72 48.89 19.40
N LYS A 56 -10.84 48.47 18.78
CA LYS A 56 -12.19 49.04 19.02
C LYS A 56 -13.26 48.00 19.31
N ARG A 57 -13.17 46.84 18.67
CA ARG A 57 -14.15 45.75 18.79
C ARG A 57 -13.51 44.40 18.49
N TRP A 58 -14.16 43.34 18.95
CA TRP A 58 -13.84 41.98 18.55
C TRP A 58 -14.23 41.71 17.10
N GLN A 59 -13.39 40.95 16.41
CA GLN A 59 -13.67 40.35 15.11
C GLN A 59 -13.29 38.87 15.18
N LEU A 60 -14.11 37.99 14.60
CA LEU A 60 -13.72 36.60 14.42
C LEU A 60 -12.87 36.50 13.16
N VAL A 61 -11.61 36.08 13.32
CA VAL A 61 -10.69 35.83 12.21
C VAL A 61 -10.46 34.34 12.05
N ARG A 62 -10.17 33.88 10.83
CA ARG A 62 -9.81 32.49 10.58
C ARG A 62 -8.53 32.11 11.30
N SER A 63 -8.52 30.92 11.88
CA SER A 63 -7.33 30.34 12.48
C SER A 63 -7.35 28.83 12.33
N PHE A 64 -6.29 28.31 11.73
CA PHE A 64 -5.96 26.89 11.69
C PHE A 64 -4.72 26.59 12.54
N GLN A 65 -4.33 27.54 13.41
CA GLN A 65 -3.17 27.42 14.27
C GLN A 65 -3.25 26.17 15.16
N GLY A 66 -2.14 25.43 15.24
CA GLY A 66 -2.04 24.17 15.98
C GLY A 66 -2.52 22.94 15.21
N LEU A 67 -3.16 23.12 14.04
CA LEU A 67 -3.54 22.02 13.17
C LEU A 67 -2.39 21.63 12.23
N THR A 68 -2.43 20.38 11.78
CA THR A 68 -1.60 19.88 10.68
C THR A 68 -2.42 19.90 9.40
N ALA A 69 -1.94 20.61 8.39
CA ALA A 69 -2.47 20.54 7.03
C ALA A 69 -1.55 19.67 6.16
N TYR A 70 -2.03 19.28 4.98
CA TYR A 70 -1.32 18.42 4.04
C TYR A 70 -1.27 19.09 2.68
N SER A 71 -0.08 19.12 2.09
CA SER A 71 0.14 19.63 0.73
C SER A 71 -0.71 18.84 -0.25
N THR A 72 -1.58 19.48 -1.02
CA THR A 72 -2.38 18.80 -2.05
C THR A 72 -1.52 18.34 -3.24
N ALA A 73 -0.27 18.80 -3.34
CA ALA A 73 0.66 18.37 -4.38
C ALA A 73 1.45 17.13 -3.99
N THR A 74 1.83 16.99 -2.71
CA THR A 74 2.79 15.96 -2.26
C THR A 74 2.26 15.06 -1.14
N GLY A 75 1.19 15.47 -0.45
CA GLY A 75 0.68 14.81 0.75
C GLY A 75 1.53 15.08 2.00
N GLU A 76 2.59 15.88 1.91
CA GLU A 76 3.47 16.17 3.04
C GLU A 76 2.77 17.05 4.09
N PRO A 77 2.98 16.77 5.39
CA PRO A 77 2.37 17.53 6.47
C PRO A 77 3.04 18.90 6.67
N LEU A 78 2.22 19.90 6.98
CA LEU A 78 2.60 21.24 7.41
C LEU A 78 1.89 21.57 8.73
N GLN A 79 2.68 21.81 9.78
CA GLN A 79 2.19 22.36 11.04
C GLN A 79 1.90 23.86 10.88
N ILE A 80 0.69 24.28 11.23
CA ILE A 80 0.27 25.69 11.14
C ILE A 80 0.55 26.39 12.45
N HIS A 81 1.52 27.30 12.45
CA HIS A 81 1.96 28.00 13.66
C HIS A 81 1.33 29.38 13.85
N GLN A 82 0.73 29.96 12.81
CA GLN A 82 0.22 31.33 12.83
C GLN A 82 -1.30 31.36 12.61
N VAL A 83 -1.96 32.33 13.24
CA VAL A 83 -3.35 32.65 12.95
C VAL A 83 -3.46 33.17 11.52
N GLY A 84 -4.49 32.73 10.80
CA GLY A 84 -4.73 33.11 9.42
C GLY A 84 -5.54 32.08 8.66
N GLU A 85 -5.66 32.32 7.35
CA GLU A 85 -6.26 31.39 6.41
C GLU A 85 -5.42 30.11 6.27
N LEU A 86 -6.08 29.03 5.85
CA LEU A 86 -5.38 27.83 5.44
C LEU A 86 -4.50 28.16 4.22
N PRO A 87 -3.20 27.81 4.20
CA PRO A 87 -2.35 28.12 3.05
C PRO A 87 -2.90 27.52 1.76
N SER A 88 -2.80 28.28 0.66
CA SER A 88 -3.22 27.80 -0.66
C SER A 88 -2.44 26.54 -1.05
N GLY A 89 -3.13 25.53 -1.59
CA GLY A 89 -2.54 24.23 -1.93
C GLY A 89 -2.41 23.28 -0.74
N TYR A 90 -3.10 23.55 0.37
CA TYR A 90 -3.18 22.66 1.52
C TYR A 90 -4.63 22.28 1.85
N THR A 91 -4.78 21.11 2.46
CA THR A 91 -6.04 20.59 2.99
C THR A 91 -5.85 20.09 4.42
N LEU A 92 -6.92 20.05 5.23
CA LEU A 92 -6.89 19.37 6.53
C LEU A 92 -7.18 17.86 6.41
N SER A 93 -7.60 17.40 5.24
CA SER A 93 -7.81 15.98 4.96
C SER A 93 -6.48 15.25 4.92
N VAL A 94 -6.37 14.17 5.71
CA VAL A 94 -5.16 13.34 5.77
C VAL A 94 -5.09 12.45 4.52
N PRO A 95 -3.97 12.40 3.79
CA PRO A 95 -3.79 11.47 2.68
C PRO A 95 -3.63 10.03 3.18
N GLY A 96 -4.25 9.08 2.49
CA GLY A 96 -3.94 7.67 2.61
C GLY A 96 -2.63 7.30 1.88
N PRO A 97 -2.07 6.10 2.12
CA PRO A 97 -0.84 5.66 1.48
C PRO A 97 -0.96 5.64 -0.05
N GLY A 98 -0.13 6.43 -0.74
CA GLY A 98 -0.10 6.47 -2.21
C GLY A 98 -1.28 7.18 -2.88
N GLN A 99 -2.08 7.93 -2.10
CA GLN A 99 -3.16 8.75 -2.66
C GLN A 99 -2.65 10.04 -3.29
N VAL A 100 -3.41 10.53 -4.26
CA VAL A 100 -3.18 11.78 -4.98
C VAL A 100 -4.40 12.67 -4.85
N TRP A 101 -4.19 13.98 -4.77
CA TRP A 101 -5.29 14.93 -4.66
C TRP A 101 -5.95 15.15 -6.01
N ARG A 102 -7.25 14.85 -6.13
CA ARG A 102 -8.04 15.12 -7.34
C ARG A 102 -9.42 15.61 -6.94
N ASN A 103 -9.92 16.63 -7.61
CA ASN A 103 -11.28 17.15 -7.43
C ASN A 103 -11.67 17.49 -5.98
N GLY A 104 -10.71 17.89 -5.14
CA GLY A 104 -10.98 18.30 -3.75
C GLY A 104 -10.96 17.15 -2.73
N GLU A 105 -10.50 15.97 -3.12
CA GLU A 105 -10.37 14.81 -2.24
C GLU A 105 -9.09 14.00 -2.55
N TRP A 106 -8.65 13.22 -1.56
CA TRP A 106 -7.60 12.24 -1.76
C TRP A 106 -8.19 11.00 -2.40
N VAL A 107 -7.67 10.61 -3.57
CA VAL A 107 -8.07 9.41 -4.29
C VAL A 107 -6.86 8.52 -4.54
N ASP A 108 -7.09 7.23 -4.65
CA ASP A 108 -6.04 6.29 -5.01
C ASP A 108 -5.48 6.59 -6.41
N ASP A 109 -4.15 6.52 -6.55
CA ASP A 109 -3.51 6.62 -7.87
C ASP A 109 -3.67 5.28 -8.62
N ILE A 110 -4.85 5.09 -9.20
CA ILE A 110 -5.26 3.86 -9.89
C ILE A 110 -4.20 3.37 -10.89
N PRO A 111 -3.63 4.22 -11.78
CA PRO A 111 -2.52 3.80 -12.65
C PRO A 111 -1.31 3.23 -11.92
N VAL A 112 -0.90 3.83 -10.80
CA VAL A 112 0.26 3.35 -10.01
C VAL A 112 -0.09 2.04 -9.29
N LEU A 113 -1.29 1.94 -8.72
CA LEU A 113 -1.77 0.73 -8.06
C LEU A 113 -1.84 -0.45 -9.03
N LEU A 114 -2.44 -0.25 -10.21
CA LEU A 114 -2.53 -1.28 -11.25
C LEU A 114 -1.16 -1.81 -11.68
N LYS A 115 -0.19 -0.90 -11.92
CA LYS A 115 1.17 -1.31 -12.31
C LYS A 115 1.88 -2.11 -11.22
N ARG A 116 1.76 -1.67 -9.96
CA ARG A 116 2.33 -2.40 -8.81
C ARG A 116 1.71 -3.80 -8.72
N ARG A 117 0.38 -3.86 -8.76
CA ARG A 117 -0.35 -5.12 -8.62
C ARG A 117 -0.07 -6.08 -9.77
N HIS A 118 0.00 -5.58 -11.01
CA HIS A 118 0.39 -6.36 -12.19
C HIS A 118 1.76 -7.03 -12.00
N ALA A 119 2.76 -6.26 -11.53
CA ALA A 119 4.09 -6.79 -11.29
C ALA A 119 4.11 -7.87 -10.21
N GLU A 120 3.40 -7.68 -9.10
CA GLU A 120 3.25 -8.67 -8.03
C GLU A 120 2.61 -9.97 -8.55
N CYS A 121 1.48 -9.88 -9.25
CA CYS A 121 0.79 -11.04 -9.81
C CYS A 121 1.67 -11.76 -10.85
N THR A 122 2.43 -11.03 -11.67
CA THR A 122 3.37 -11.62 -12.62
C THR A 122 4.45 -12.44 -11.92
N LEU A 123 5.00 -11.94 -10.81
CA LEU A 123 5.97 -12.68 -9.99
C LEU A 123 5.36 -13.94 -9.38
N GLN A 124 4.11 -13.87 -8.91
CA GLN A 124 3.39 -15.04 -8.38
C GLN A 124 3.17 -16.11 -9.46
N VAL A 125 2.75 -15.72 -10.67
CA VAL A 125 2.59 -16.64 -11.80
C VAL A 125 3.92 -17.29 -12.19
N ASN A 126 5.01 -16.52 -12.20
CA ASN A 126 6.36 -17.06 -12.46
C ASN A 126 6.75 -18.11 -11.41
N ALA A 127 6.62 -17.77 -10.13
CA ALA A 127 6.97 -18.66 -9.04
C ALA A 127 6.11 -19.95 -9.05
N ALA A 128 4.81 -19.84 -9.31
CA ALA A 128 3.92 -21.00 -9.41
C ALA A 128 4.28 -21.91 -10.60
N CYS A 129 4.62 -21.33 -11.76
CA CYS A 129 5.09 -22.06 -12.92
C CYS A 129 6.39 -22.82 -12.62
N GLU A 130 7.36 -22.17 -11.99
CA GLU A 130 8.63 -22.78 -11.61
C GLU A 130 8.42 -23.91 -10.60
N ALA A 131 7.60 -23.69 -9.57
CA ALA A 131 7.25 -24.70 -8.58
C ALA A 131 6.56 -25.92 -9.22
N ALA A 132 5.66 -25.70 -10.19
CA ALA A 132 5.03 -26.78 -10.93
C ALA A 132 6.03 -27.60 -11.75
N ILE A 133 6.96 -26.93 -12.46
CA ILE A 133 7.98 -27.59 -13.29
C ILE A 133 8.96 -28.40 -12.44
N THR A 134 9.32 -27.89 -11.26
CA THR A 134 10.36 -28.49 -10.39
C THR A 134 9.81 -29.47 -9.35
N GLY A 135 8.47 -29.56 -9.19
CA GLY A 135 7.79 -30.44 -8.23
C GLY A 135 7.83 -31.95 -8.54
N GLY A 136 8.50 -32.34 -9.62
CA GLY A 136 8.54 -33.69 -10.16
C GLY A 136 7.37 -34.00 -11.10
N PHE A 137 7.54 -35.01 -11.93
CA PHE A 137 6.58 -35.44 -12.93
C PHE A 137 6.46 -36.96 -12.96
N TRP A 138 5.40 -37.46 -13.60
CA TRP A 138 5.17 -38.90 -13.74
C TRP A 138 5.50 -39.37 -15.14
N SER A 139 6.15 -40.52 -15.26
CA SER A 139 6.38 -41.22 -16.53
C SER A 139 6.16 -42.72 -16.35
N SER A 140 5.66 -43.38 -17.40
CA SER A 140 5.48 -44.83 -17.46
C SER A 140 6.57 -45.53 -18.27
N ALA A 141 7.75 -44.93 -18.42
CA ALA A 141 8.85 -45.48 -19.22
C ALA A 141 9.28 -46.91 -18.81
N LEU A 142 9.17 -47.25 -17.52
CA LEU A 142 9.47 -48.60 -17.00
C LEU A 142 8.29 -49.59 -17.14
N GLY A 143 7.25 -49.25 -17.89
CA GLY A 143 6.03 -50.06 -18.04
C GLY A 143 4.99 -49.83 -16.93
N ALA A 144 5.33 -49.07 -15.88
CA ALA A 144 4.42 -48.61 -14.84
C ALA A 144 4.73 -47.16 -14.44
N PRO A 145 3.75 -46.38 -13.93
CA PRO A 145 3.97 -45.00 -13.49
C PRO A 145 4.99 -44.91 -12.36
N HIS A 146 6.02 -44.09 -12.58
CA HIS A 146 7.00 -43.69 -11.57
C HIS A 146 7.11 -42.17 -11.54
N LYS A 147 7.40 -41.61 -10.36
CA LYS A 147 7.63 -40.18 -10.19
C LYS A 147 9.12 -39.87 -10.27
N TYR A 148 9.47 -38.94 -11.14
CA TYR A 148 10.83 -38.44 -11.33
C TYR A 148 10.94 -37.06 -10.68
N SER A 149 12.11 -36.79 -10.10
CA SER A 149 12.45 -35.45 -9.62
C SER A 149 12.76 -34.56 -10.84
N SER A 150 12.47 -33.27 -10.73
CA SER A 150 12.69 -32.31 -11.82
C SER A 150 13.27 -31.00 -11.33
N GLN A 151 14.04 -31.04 -10.24
CA GLN A 151 14.88 -29.91 -9.85
C GLN A 151 15.89 -29.60 -10.96
N LEU A 152 16.49 -28.41 -10.95
CA LEU A 152 17.33 -27.95 -12.06
C LEU A 152 18.51 -28.89 -12.34
N ASP A 153 19.14 -29.43 -11.30
CA ASP A 153 20.19 -30.44 -11.39
C ASP A 153 19.67 -31.76 -11.96
N ASP A 154 18.47 -32.22 -11.55
CA ASP A 154 17.83 -33.40 -12.14
C ASP A 154 17.56 -33.21 -13.65
N GLN A 155 17.13 -32.03 -14.08
CA GLN A 155 16.89 -31.72 -15.50
C GLN A 155 18.19 -31.78 -16.31
N LEU A 156 19.29 -31.25 -15.77
CA LEU A 156 20.62 -31.32 -16.37
C LEU A 156 21.11 -32.77 -16.42
N ASN A 157 20.94 -33.51 -15.33
CA ASN A 157 21.31 -34.92 -15.24
C ASN A 157 20.54 -35.77 -16.24
N LEU A 158 19.22 -35.56 -16.37
CA LEU A 158 18.36 -36.24 -17.34
C LEU A 158 18.84 -35.98 -18.77
N THR A 159 19.07 -34.71 -19.10
CA THR A 159 19.63 -34.32 -20.41
C THR A 159 20.97 -35.00 -20.66
N GLY A 160 21.85 -35.03 -19.66
CA GLY A 160 23.16 -35.68 -19.75
C GLY A 160 23.08 -37.18 -20.05
N VAL A 161 22.23 -37.93 -19.34
CA VAL A 161 22.07 -39.37 -19.58
C VAL A 161 21.40 -39.67 -20.91
N ILE A 162 20.45 -38.83 -21.36
CA ILE A 162 19.82 -38.96 -22.69
C ILE A 162 20.85 -38.76 -23.80
N LEU A 163 21.73 -37.75 -23.67
CA LEU A 163 22.78 -37.45 -24.64
C LEU A 163 23.87 -38.53 -24.66
N ALA A 164 24.18 -39.16 -23.53
CA ALA A 164 25.13 -40.27 -23.47
C ALA A 164 24.67 -41.47 -24.31
N GLY A 165 23.36 -41.69 -24.41
CA GLY A 165 22.79 -42.73 -25.29
C GLY A 165 23.13 -44.16 -24.84
N LEU A 166 23.26 -44.38 -23.53
CA LEU A 166 23.57 -45.68 -22.92
C LEU A 166 22.46 -46.08 -21.93
N ASP A 167 22.30 -47.38 -21.73
CA ASP A 167 21.51 -47.90 -20.61
C ASP A 167 22.08 -47.36 -19.29
N THR A 168 21.20 -46.98 -18.36
CA THR A 168 21.61 -46.26 -17.16
C THR A 168 20.76 -46.62 -15.95
N LEU A 169 21.32 -46.38 -14.77
CA LEU A 169 20.56 -46.35 -13.53
C LEU A 169 20.08 -44.92 -13.28
N TYR A 170 18.77 -44.72 -13.16
CA TYR A 170 18.19 -43.40 -12.92
C TYR A 170 17.24 -43.42 -11.73
N ALA A 171 17.30 -42.38 -10.90
CA ALA A 171 16.52 -42.29 -9.68
C ALA A 171 15.05 -41.96 -9.97
N CYS A 172 14.14 -42.78 -9.44
CA CYS A 172 12.71 -42.55 -9.52
C CYS A 172 12.00 -43.08 -8.27
N ARG A 173 10.76 -42.65 -8.05
CA ARG A 173 9.89 -43.11 -6.96
C ARG A 173 8.77 -43.97 -7.50
N ASP A 174 8.50 -45.07 -6.81
CA ASP A 174 7.31 -45.87 -7.08
C ASP A 174 6.03 -45.19 -6.56
N GLN A 175 4.89 -45.89 -6.65
CA GLN A 175 3.60 -45.40 -6.14
C GLN A 175 3.56 -45.23 -4.62
N ALA A 176 4.40 -45.95 -3.87
CA ALA A 176 4.56 -45.79 -2.43
C ALA A 176 5.50 -44.61 -2.06
N GLY A 177 6.14 -43.98 -3.05
CA GLY A 177 7.06 -42.85 -2.86
C GLY A 177 8.50 -43.27 -2.58
N ALA A 178 8.82 -44.57 -2.63
CA ALA A 178 10.16 -45.10 -2.35
C ALA A 178 11.13 -44.77 -3.49
N LYS A 179 12.17 -43.97 -3.18
CA LYS A 179 13.18 -43.53 -4.14
C LYS A 179 14.25 -44.61 -4.30
N GLU A 180 14.44 -45.08 -5.54
CA GLU A 180 15.49 -46.03 -5.89
C GLU A 180 16.07 -45.70 -7.27
N PHE A 181 17.32 -46.10 -7.49
CA PHE A 181 17.94 -46.11 -8.81
C PHE A 181 17.50 -47.37 -9.55
N ARG A 182 16.78 -47.20 -10.66
CA ARG A 182 16.25 -48.31 -11.47
C ARG A 182 16.91 -48.31 -12.85
N ALA A 183 17.10 -49.50 -13.41
CA ALA A 183 17.64 -49.66 -14.75
C ALA A 183 16.66 -49.13 -15.80
N HIS A 184 17.16 -48.30 -16.70
CA HIS A 184 16.46 -47.79 -17.87
C HIS A 184 17.27 -48.15 -19.11
N THR A 185 16.61 -48.69 -20.14
CA THR A 185 17.22 -48.74 -21.47
C THR A 185 17.33 -47.33 -22.06
N VAL A 186 18.13 -47.18 -23.11
CA VAL A 186 18.22 -45.94 -23.89
C VAL A 186 16.84 -45.41 -24.30
N GLU A 187 15.94 -46.29 -24.77
CA GLU A 187 14.58 -45.92 -25.18
C GLU A 187 13.73 -45.47 -23.98
N GLN A 188 13.88 -46.14 -22.84
CA GLN A 188 13.14 -45.80 -21.63
C GLN A 188 13.58 -44.44 -21.08
N ILE A 189 14.88 -44.15 -21.00
CA ILE A 189 15.35 -42.85 -20.49
C ILE A 189 15.01 -41.70 -21.44
N ARG A 190 15.03 -41.94 -22.77
CA ARG A 190 14.51 -40.97 -23.76
C ARG A 190 13.03 -40.70 -23.53
N LYS A 191 12.23 -41.74 -23.32
CA LYS A 191 10.81 -41.59 -22.99
C LYS A 191 10.58 -40.76 -21.72
N VAL A 192 11.42 -40.91 -20.69
CA VAL A 192 11.35 -40.04 -19.49
C VAL A 192 11.57 -38.58 -19.86
N GLY A 193 12.53 -38.28 -20.74
CA GLY A 193 12.78 -36.93 -21.26
C GLY A 193 11.63 -36.37 -22.11
N ASP A 194 11.04 -37.20 -22.97
CA ASP A 194 9.89 -36.81 -23.79
C ASP A 194 8.66 -36.49 -22.90
N ASP A 195 8.37 -37.36 -21.93
CA ASP A 195 7.29 -37.17 -20.96
C ASP A 195 7.53 -35.90 -20.11
N PHE A 196 8.78 -35.64 -19.70
CA PHE A 196 9.11 -34.40 -19.00
C PHE A 196 8.90 -33.16 -19.87
N THR A 197 9.26 -33.24 -21.15
CA THR A 197 9.09 -32.14 -22.11
C THR A 197 7.61 -31.79 -22.28
N VAL A 198 6.75 -32.80 -22.44
CA VAL A 198 5.29 -32.63 -22.50
C VAL A 198 4.76 -32.07 -21.20
N PHE A 199 5.16 -32.62 -20.06
CA PHE A 199 4.77 -32.14 -18.74
C PHE A 199 5.14 -30.67 -18.55
N LYS A 200 6.38 -30.27 -18.87
CA LYS A 200 6.90 -28.90 -18.70
C LYS A 200 6.19 -27.89 -19.60
N LEU A 201 5.70 -28.31 -20.76
CA LEU A 201 4.99 -27.42 -21.68
C LEU A 201 3.65 -26.92 -21.08
N GLN A 202 2.95 -27.76 -20.32
CA GLN A 202 1.66 -27.43 -19.71
C GLN A 202 1.73 -26.22 -18.75
N PRO A 203 2.59 -26.19 -17.69
CA PRO A 203 2.70 -25.03 -16.81
C PRO A 203 3.25 -23.79 -17.54
N LEU A 204 4.12 -23.95 -18.54
CA LEU A 204 4.61 -22.83 -19.36
C LEU A 204 3.49 -22.17 -20.17
N GLN A 205 2.64 -22.96 -20.82
CA GLN A 205 1.48 -22.47 -21.55
C GLN A 205 0.47 -21.80 -20.62
N ARG A 206 0.19 -22.43 -19.47
CA ARG A 206 -0.65 -21.85 -18.41
C ARG A 206 -0.11 -20.49 -17.95
N ALA A 207 1.17 -20.40 -17.61
CA ALA A 207 1.79 -19.14 -17.19
C ALA A 207 1.69 -18.05 -18.27
N ASN A 208 1.87 -18.43 -19.54
CA ASN A 208 1.71 -17.50 -20.65
C ASN A 208 0.28 -16.95 -20.75
N VAL A 209 -0.75 -17.80 -20.67
CA VAL A 209 -2.16 -17.38 -20.70
C VAL A 209 -2.48 -16.43 -19.53
N LEU A 210 -2.02 -16.75 -18.33
CA LEU A 210 -2.27 -15.92 -17.15
C LEU A 210 -1.60 -14.55 -17.27
N LYS A 211 -0.36 -14.48 -17.77
CA LYS A 211 0.33 -13.21 -18.03
C LYS A 211 -0.39 -12.37 -19.09
N GLN A 212 -0.90 -12.99 -20.15
CA GLN A 212 -1.71 -12.28 -21.15
C GLN A 212 -2.99 -11.68 -20.54
N ARG A 213 -3.65 -12.39 -19.62
CA ARG A 213 -4.80 -11.87 -18.87
C ARG A 213 -4.41 -10.70 -17.96
N LEU A 214 -3.26 -10.79 -17.27
CA LEU A 214 -2.72 -9.69 -16.46
C LEU A 214 -2.45 -8.45 -17.34
N ASP A 215 -1.79 -8.63 -18.48
CA ASP A 215 -1.50 -7.54 -19.43
C ASP A 215 -2.79 -6.89 -19.94
N GLN A 216 -3.81 -7.69 -20.24
CA GLN A 216 -5.13 -7.20 -20.66
C GLN A 216 -5.82 -6.39 -19.56
N ALA A 217 -5.82 -6.89 -18.32
CA ALA A 217 -6.44 -6.21 -17.18
C ALA A 217 -5.71 -4.88 -16.85
N LEU A 218 -4.38 -4.87 -16.94
CA LEU A 218 -3.59 -3.65 -16.82
C LEU A 218 -3.95 -2.63 -17.91
N ALA A 219 -4.09 -3.07 -19.17
CA ALA A 219 -4.43 -2.21 -20.29
C ALA A 219 -5.87 -1.65 -20.20
N SER A 220 -6.82 -2.40 -19.64
CA SER A 220 -8.21 -1.96 -19.44
C SER A 220 -8.41 -1.13 -18.17
N GLY A 221 -7.40 -1.04 -17.30
CA GLY A 221 -7.52 -0.37 -16.01
C GLY A 221 -8.37 -1.13 -14.99
N ASP A 222 -8.54 -2.44 -15.18
CA ASP A 222 -9.46 -3.26 -14.38
C ASP A 222 -8.71 -3.98 -13.25
N LEU A 223 -8.72 -3.36 -12.06
CA LEU A 223 -8.07 -3.90 -10.88
C LEU A 223 -8.70 -5.22 -10.43
N VAL A 224 -10.02 -5.37 -10.58
CA VAL A 224 -10.75 -6.57 -10.17
C VAL A 224 -10.37 -7.74 -11.07
N ALA A 225 -10.34 -7.53 -12.38
CA ALA A 225 -9.90 -8.56 -13.33
C ALA A 225 -8.44 -8.97 -13.07
N LEU A 226 -7.59 -8.02 -12.70
CA LEU A 226 -6.19 -8.28 -12.38
C LEU A 226 -6.06 -9.14 -11.11
N GLU A 227 -6.80 -8.80 -10.05
CA GLU A 227 -6.83 -9.55 -8.79
C GLU A 227 -7.44 -10.96 -8.93
N ALA A 228 -8.31 -11.16 -9.93
CA ALA A 228 -8.90 -12.45 -10.22
C ALA A 228 -7.93 -13.43 -10.90
N VAL A 229 -6.80 -12.98 -11.43
CA VAL A 229 -5.82 -13.87 -12.08
C VAL A 229 -5.03 -14.66 -11.03
N THR A 230 -5.39 -15.92 -10.84
CA THR A 230 -4.66 -16.87 -9.99
C THR A 230 -4.09 -18.03 -10.80
N TRP A 231 -3.13 -18.77 -10.24
CA TRP A 231 -2.55 -19.95 -10.91
C TRP A 231 -3.62 -21.00 -11.29
N GLU A 232 -4.63 -21.18 -10.43
CA GLU A 232 -5.74 -22.10 -10.62
C GLU A 232 -6.77 -21.63 -11.65
N SER A 233 -6.79 -20.34 -12.00
CA SER A 233 -7.79 -19.74 -12.90
C SER A 233 -7.57 -20.04 -14.39
N ALA A 234 -6.48 -20.70 -14.74
CA ALA A 234 -6.24 -21.15 -16.11
C ALA A 234 -7.04 -22.44 -16.38
N GLU A 235 -7.96 -22.36 -17.34
CA GLU A 235 -8.76 -23.51 -17.80
C GLU A 235 -7.84 -24.72 -18.09
N PRO A 236 -8.29 -25.94 -17.74
CA PRO A 236 -7.54 -27.16 -18.01
C PRO A 236 -7.38 -27.46 -19.50
#